data_AF-A0A8X6RCI6-F1
#
_entry.id   AF-A0A8X6RCI6-F1
#
_cell.length_a   1.000
_cell.length_b   1.000
_cell.length_c   1.000
_cell.angle_alpha   90.00
_cell.angle_beta   90.00
_cell.angle_gamma   90.00
#
_symmetry.space_group_name_H-M   'P 1'
#
loop_
_entity.id
_entity.type
_entity.pdbx_description
1 polymer ?
#
loop_
_entity_poly.entity_id
_entity_poly.type
_entity_poly.pdbx_seq_one_letter_code
_entity_poly.pdbx_strand_id
1 'polypeptide(L)'
;MVPGKKGPYFSQWCCYGSYSVDTGKVVDAEILSRKCSWHFKGNVHSNECSANYFGNSGRMEVEGALRIFSRLEVLRNLRYAQYLSDGDSKAYKAVLESKPYKDVNIEKLECVGHVEKRMGTRLRALKLKLKGKKLEDKKSLGGRNRLNDAEIDKLQRYYGLAIRNNSGNLSAMKQAIWATFFHKTQQI
;
A
#
# COMPACT_ATOMS: atom_id res chain seq x y z
N MET A 1 -9.33 6.46 41.17
CA MET A 1 -9.32 5.51 40.04
C MET A 1 -8.78 6.23 38.83
N VAL A 2 -7.56 5.92 38.40
CA VAL A 2 -6.93 6.54 37.22
C VAL A 2 -7.46 5.82 35.98
N PRO A 3 -8.05 6.50 34.99
CA PRO A 3 -8.46 5.87 33.75
C PRO A 3 -7.23 5.30 33.03
N GLY A 4 -7.20 3.97 32.87
CA GLY A 4 -6.14 3.24 32.22
C GLY A 4 -5.92 3.72 30.79
N LYS A 5 -4.66 4.02 30.46
CA LYS A 5 -4.21 4.38 29.12
C LYS A 5 -4.65 3.31 28.12
N LYS A 6 -5.46 3.69 27.13
CA LYS A 6 -5.80 2.82 25.98
C LYS A 6 -4.51 2.49 25.25
N GLY A 7 -4.05 1.24 25.34
CA GLY A 7 -2.93 0.73 24.55
C GLY A 7 -3.22 0.79 23.05
N PRO A 8 -2.19 0.67 22.20
CA PRO A 8 -2.34 0.75 20.75
C PRO A 8 -3.38 -0.27 20.24
N TYR A 9 -4.31 0.20 19.41
CA TYR A 9 -5.35 -0.63 18.80
C TYR A 9 -4.70 -1.63 17.84
N PHE A 10 -4.52 -2.88 18.26
CA PHE A 10 -4.05 -3.96 17.40
C PHE A 10 -5.22 -4.62 16.67
N SER A 11 -5.07 -4.88 15.37
CA SER A 11 -6.06 -5.61 14.60
C SER A 11 -6.24 -7.03 15.16
N GLN A 12 -7.49 -7.45 15.29
CA GLN A 12 -7.87 -8.77 15.80
C GLN A 12 -8.27 -9.72 14.67
N TRP A 13 -8.58 -9.14 13.51
CA TRP A 13 -9.01 -9.79 12.29
C TRP A 13 -8.20 -9.20 11.13
N CYS A 14 -7.90 -10.03 10.15
CA CYS A 14 -7.29 -9.62 8.89
C CYS A 14 -7.97 -10.40 7.76
N CYS A 15 -8.30 -9.71 6.68
CA CYS A 15 -8.76 -10.34 5.44
C CYS A 15 -7.72 -10.03 4.38
N TYR A 16 -7.16 -11.07 3.77
CA TYR A 16 -6.28 -10.95 2.62
C TYR A 16 -7.01 -11.53 1.41
N GLY A 17 -7.13 -10.75 0.34
CA GLY A 17 -7.78 -11.14 -0.89
C GLY A 17 -6.82 -11.08 -2.07
N SER A 18 -7.01 -11.98 -3.01
CA SER A 18 -6.34 -11.99 -4.30
C SER A 18 -7.38 -11.87 -5.40
N TYR A 19 -7.07 -11.08 -6.42
CA TYR A 19 -7.97 -10.78 -7.51
C TYR A 19 -7.23 -10.85 -8.83
N SER A 20 -7.93 -11.31 -9.86
CA SER A 20 -7.42 -11.28 -11.23
C SER A 20 -7.63 -9.88 -11.78
N VAL A 21 -6.55 -9.26 -12.26
CA VAL A 21 -6.60 -7.92 -12.87
C VAL A 21 -7.42 -7.93 -14.16
N ASP A 22 -7.30 -9.00 -14.96
CA ASP A 22 -7.99 -9.11 -16.25
C ASP A 22 -9.50 -9.29 -16.11
N THR A 23 -9.92 -10.07 -15.10
CA THR A 23 -11.35 -10.40 -14.92
C THR A 23 -12.05 -9.54 -13.87
N GLY A 24 -11.29 -8.85 -13.01
CA GLY A 24 -11.82 -8.15 -11.84
C GLY A 24 -12.43 -9.07 -10.77
N LYS A 25 -12.29 -10.39 -10.90
CA LYS A 25 -12.88 -11.37 -9.99
C LYS A 25 -11.92 -11.73 -8.86
N VAL A 26 -12.49 -12.02 -7.69
CA VAL A 26 -11.76 -12.60 -6.57
C VAL A 26 -11.33 -14.02 -6.92
N VAL A 27 -10.04 -14.28 -6.85
CA VAL A 27 -9.45 -15.61 -7.12
C VAL A 27 -9.47 -16.43 -5.84
N ASP A 28 -9.05 -15.83 -4.74
CA ASP A 28 -8.95 -16.46 -3.43
C ASP A 28 -8.93 -15.42 -2.29
N ALA A 29 -9.34 -15.83 -1.10
CA ALA A 29 -9.34 -14.99 0.10
C ALA A 29 -9.03 -15.80 1.36
N GLU A 30 -8.31 -15.19 2.29
CA GLU A 30 -7.93 -15.76 3.58
C GLU A 30 -8.36 -14.81 4.69
N ILE A 31 -9.10 -15.35 5.65
CA ILE A 31 -9.54 -14.63 6.84
C ILE A 31 -8.75 -15.17 8.02
N LEU A 32 -7.96 -14.30 8.62
CA LEU A 32 -7.20 -14.60 9.83
C LEU A 32 -7.85 -13.94 11.03
N SER A 33 -7.98 -14.72 12.11
CA SER A 33 -8.50 -14.26 13.39
C SER A 33 -7.60 -14.67 14.54
N ARG A 34 -7.37 -13.70 15.43
CA ARG A 34 -6.73 -13.90 16.73
C ARG A 34 -7.75 -14.12 17.85
N LYS A 35 -9.05 -14.05 17.54
CA LYS A 35 -10.14 -14.17 18.51
C LYS A 35 -11.10 -15.27 18.10
N CYS A 36 -11.54 -15.99 19.12
CA CYS A 36 -12.74 -16.80 19.05
C CYS A 36 -13.77 -16.18 20.01
N SER A 37 -15.07 -16.26 19.67
CA SER A 37 -16.15 -15.71 20.51
C SER A 37 -16.12 -16.24 21.95
N TRP A 38 -15.54 -17.42 22.15
CA TRP A 38 -15.43 -18.08 23.45
C TRP A 38 -14.21 -17.65 24.29
N HIS A 39 -13.26 -16.87 23.75
CA HIS A 39 -12.10 -16.36 24.50
C HIS A 39 -12.43 -15.28 25.55
N PHE A 40 -13.69 -14.85 25.65
CA PHE A 40 -14.06 -13.73 26.51
C PHE A 40 -14.33 -14.10 27.98
N LYS A 41 -14.36 -15.40 28.33
CA LYS A 41 -14.59 -15.87 29.70
C LYS A 41 -13.60 -16.97 30.11
N GLY A 42 -12.42 -16.56 30.59
CA GLY A 42 -11.40 -17.46 31.13
C GLY A 42 -10.65 -18.22 30.05
N ASN A 43 -9.38 -18.57 30.30
CA ASN A 43 -8.48 -19.25 29.38
C ASN A 43 -8.86 -20.73 29.12
N VAL A 44 -10.14 -21.02 28.89
CA VAL A 44 -10.63 -22.35 28.57
C VAL A 44 -10.84 -22.43 27.07
N HIS A 45 -9.95 -23.15 26.38
CA HIS A 45 -10.17 -23.50 24.99
C HIS A 45 -11.32 -24.52 24.92
N SER A 46 -12.45 -24.12 24.34
CA SER A 46 -13.39 -25.08 23.75
C SER A 46 -12.70 -25.80 22.59
N ASN A 47 -13.06 -27.07 22.34
CA ASN A 47 -12.64 -27.82 21.15
C ASN A 47 -13.07 -27.14 19.83
N GLU A 48 -13.96 -26.14 19.89
CA GLU A 48 -14.45 -25.34 18.77
C GLU A 48 -13.88 -23.91 18.84
N CYS A 49 -12.55 -23.77 18.74
CA CYS A 49 -11.91 -22.47 18.63
C CYS A 49 -11.83 -22.01 17.17
N SER A 50 -12.39 -20.84 16.86
CA SER A 50 -12.33 -20.23 15.53
C SER A 50 -11.11 -19.33 15.28
N ALA A 51 -10.22 -19.18 16.27
CA ALA A 51 -8.96 -18.46 16.08
C ALA A 51 -7.99 -19.34 15.27
N ASN A 52 -7.52 -18.83 14.14
CA ASN A 52 -6.63 -19.54 13.22
C ASN A 52 -5.26 -18.84 13.05
N TYR A 53 -5.00 -17.80 13.85
CA TYR A 53 -3.74 -17.09 13.90
C TYR A 53 -3.34 -16.69 15.33
N PHE A 54 -2.15 -17.09 15.76
CA PHE A 54 -1.65 -16.89 17.12
C PHE A 54 -0.47 -15.90 17.22
N GLY A 55 -0.05 -15.31 16.09
CA GLY A 55 1.06 -14.36 16.02
C GLY A 55 0.67 -12.91 16.34
N ASN A 56 1.61 -12.00 16.06
CA ASN A 56 1.37 -10.56 16.18
C ASN A 56 0.45 -10.07 15.05
N SER A 57 -0.55 -9.26 15.39
CA SER A 57 -1.43 -8.55 14.44
C SER A 57 -0.72 -7.96 13.21
N GLY A 58 0.46 -7.34 13.39
CA GLY A 58 1.21 -6.74 12.28
C GLY A 58 1.82 -7.74 11.29
N ARG A 59 1.74 -9.05 11.57
CA ARG A 59 2.20 -10.14 10.68
C ARG A 59 1.03 -10.92 10.05
N MET A 60 -0.22 -10.59 10.36
CA MET A 60 -1.37 -11.28 9.78
C MET A 60 -1.43 -11.10 8.26
N GLU A 61 -1.14 -9.90 7.74
CA GLU A 61 -1.10 -9.68 6.29
C GLU A 61 -0.07 -10.57 5.59
N VAL A 62 1.12 -10.71 6.20
CA VAL A 62 2.20 -11.56 5.70
C VAL A 62 1.78 -13.03 5.67
N GLU A 63 1.19 -13.50 6.76
CA GLU A 63 0.68 -14.86 6.87
C GLU A 63 -0.43 -15.14 5.85
N GLY A 64 -1.37 -14.20 5.67
CA GLY A 64 -2.45 -14.32 4.70
C GLY A 64 -1.93 -14.47 3.27
N ALA A 65 -0.94 -13.65 2.90
CA ALA A 65 -0.26 -13.76 1.61
C ALA A 65 0.41 -15.13 1.43
N LEU A 66 1.18 -15.60 2.41
CA LEU A 66 1.86 -16.90 2.35
C LEU A 66 0.89 -18.07 2.18
N ARG A 67 -0.24 -18.06 2.90
CA ARG A 67 -1.26 -19.11 2.81
C ARG A 67 -1.91 -19.16 1.44
N ILE A 68 -2.28 -18.01 0.88
CA ILE A 68 -2.90 -17.93 -0.45
C ILE A 68 -1.93 -18.37 -1.54
N PHE A 69 -0.68 -17.87 -1.52
CA PHE A 69 0.31 -18.21 -2.54
C PHE A 69 0.66 -19.70 -2.55
N SER A 70 0.77 -20.33 -1.37
CA SER A 70 1.11 -21.75 -1.25
C SER A 70 -0.04 -22.68 -1.63
N ARG A 71 -1.29 -22.37 -1.23
CA ARG A 71 -2.41 -23.32 -1.42
C ARG A 71 -2.97 -23.36 -2.83
N LEU A 72 -2.85 -22.29 -3.60
CA LEU A 72 -3.54 -22.19 -4.90
C LEU A 72 -2.99 -23.11 -5.97
N GLU A 73 -1.68 -23.41 -5.92
CA GLU A 73 -1.08 -24.38 -6.83
C GLU A 73 -1.71 -25.76 -6.60
N VAL A 74 -1.86 -26.17 -5.34
CA VAL A 74 -2.45 -27.46 -4.98
C VAL A 74 -3.95 -27.51 -5.25
N LEU A 75 -4.69 -26.44 -4.89
CA LEU A 75 -6.15 -26.45 -4.94
C LEU A 75 -6.71 -26.21 -6.34
N ARG A 76 -6.02 -25.42 -7.18
CA ARG A 76 -6.56 -24.95 -8.46
C ARG A 76 -5.58 -25.07 -9.63
N ASN A 77 -4.38 -25.60 -9.39
CA ASN A 77 -3.30 -25.62 -10.39
C ASN A 77 -3.02 -24.22 -10.98
N LEU A 78 -3.15 -23.19 -10.14
CA LEU A 78 -2.92 -21.79 -10.51
C LEU A 78 -1.69 -21.25 -9.78
N ARG A 79 -0.93 -20.39 -10.47
CA ARG A 79 0.26 -19.73 -9.95
C ARG A 79 0.17 -18.23 -10.16
N TYR A 80 0.55 -17.47 -9.15
CA TYR A 80 0.69 -16.03 -9.28
C TYR A 80 2.04 -15.67 -9.87
N ALA A 81 2.05 -14.98 -11.00
CA ALA A 81 3.27 -14.44 -11.60
C ALA A 81 3.56 -12.99 -11.16
N GLN A 82 2.53 -12.26 -10.71
CA GLN A 82 2.64 -10.83 -10.38
C GLN A 82 2.01 -10.54 -9.01
N TYR A 83 2.64 -9.65 -8.25
CA TYR A 83 2.20 -9.20 -6.94
C TYR A 83 2.05 -7.68 -6.94
N LEU A 84 0.81 -7.18 -6.82
CA LEU A 84 0.53 -5.76 -6.69
C LEU A 84 0.56 -5.34 -5.22
N SER A 85 1.47 -4.44 -4.83
CA SER A 85 1.57 -3.96 -3.44
C SER A 85 1.69 -2.44 -3.34
N ASP A 86 1.27 -1.90 -2.19
CA ASP A 86 1.60 -0.52 -1.78
C ASP A 86 3.02 -0.52 -1.17
N GLY A 87 4.02 0.02 -1.87
CA GLY A 87 5.36 0.27 -1.34
C GLY A 87 6.11 -0.94 -0.80
N ASP A 88 7.00 -0.74 0.18
CA ASP A 88 7.79 -1.80 0.84
C ASP A 88 6.90 -2.76 1.66
N SER A 89 6.28 -3.71 0.96
CA SER A 89 5.48 -4.76 1.57
C SER A 89 6.38 -5.85 2.16
N LYS A 90 6.32 -6.03 3.49
CA LYS A 90 6.91 -7.20 4.16
C LYS A 90 6.30 -8.51 3.67
N ALA A 91 5.04 -8.48 3.23
CA ALA A 91 4.36 -9.64 2.68
C ALA A 91 4.99 -10.09 1.36
N TYR A 92 5.28 -9.16 0.45
CA TYR A 92 5.99 -9.48 -0.80
C TYR A 92 7.35 -10.14 -0.55
N LYS A 93 8.16 -9.60 0.38
CA LYS A 93 9.46 -10.20 0.74
C LYS A 93 9.30 -11.62 1.26
N ALA A 94 8.34 -11.84 2.17
CA ALA A 94 8.08 -13.18 2.70
C ALA A 94 7.62 -14.16 1.62
N VAL A 95 6.78 -13.73 0.69
CA VAL A 95 6.32 -14.55 -0.45
C VAL A 95 7.49 -14.90 -1.39
N LEU A 96 8.41 -13.97 -1.65
CA LEU A 96 9.61 -14.28 -2.41
C LEU A 96 10.52 -15.28 -1.68
N GLU A 97 10.72 -15.10 -0.39
CA GLU A 97 11.54 -15.96 0.45
C GLU A 97 10.97 -17.38 0.57
N SER A 98 9.63 -17.51 0.61
CA SER A 98 8.98 -18.81 0.69
C SER A 98 9.07 -19.64 -0.59
N LYS A 99 9.44 -19.01 -1.73
CA LYS A 99 9.56 -19.64 -3.05
C LYS A 99 8.39 -20.60 -3.33
N PRO A 100 7.15 -20.10 -3.37
CA PRO A 100 5.96 -20.94 -3.45
C PRO A 100 5.94 -21.80 -4.71
N TYR A 101 6.62 -21.36 -5.78
CA TYR A 101 6.72 -22.03 -7.06
C TYR A 101 8.19 -22.26 -7.42
N LYS A 102 8.52 -23.43 -8.00
CA LYS A 102 9.93 -23.78 -8.33
C LYS A 102 10.48 -23.05 -9.55
N ASP A 103 9.59 -22.65 -10.46
CA ASP A 103 9.88 -22.22 -11.83
C ASP A 103 9.32 -20.83 -12.17
N VAL A 104 8.63 -20.17 -11.22
CA VAL A 104 8.02 -18.85 -11.44
C VAL A 104 8.69 -17.80 -10.56
N ASN A 105 9.21 -16.75 -11.21
CA ASN A 105 9.65 -15.55 -10.52
C ASN A 105 8.47 -14.58 -10.36
N ILE A 106 8.14 -14.20 -9.13
CA ILE A 106 7.01 -13.32 -8.85
C ILE A 106 7.46 -11.86 -9.04
N GLU A 107 6.90 -11.17 -10.02
CA GLU A 107 7.20 -9.76 -10.29
C GLU A 107 6.40 -8.84 -9.37
N LYS A 108 7.07 -7.85 -8.77
CA LYS A 108 6.40 -6.81 -7.99
C LYS A 108 5.86 -5.72 -8.91
N LEU A 109 4.57 -5.44 -8.79
CA LEU A 109 3.92 -4.29 -9.39
C LEU A 109 3.64 -3.22 -8.33
N GLU A 110 3.78 -1.96 -8.72
CA GLU A 110 3.49 -0.79 -7.88
C GLU A 110 2.17 -0.16 -8.33
N CYS A 111 1.29 0.14 -7.38
CA CYS A 111 0.03 0.79 -7.72
C CYS A 111 0.22 2.29 -8.00
N VAL A 112 -0.59 2.83 -8.91
CA VAL A 112 -0.55 4.27 -9.25
C VAL A 112 -0.77 5.13 -8.00
N GLY A 113 -1.65 4.72 -7.09
CA GLY A 113 -1.87 5.40 -5.82
C GLY A 113 -0.62 5.47 -4.94
N HIS A 114 0.23 4.43 -4.94
CA HIS A 114 1.51 4.49 -4.23
C HIS A 114 2.47 5.49 -4.88
N VAL A 115 2.51 5.49 -6.22
CA VAL A 115 3.34 6.41 -7.01
C VAL A 115 2.92 7.87 -6.76
N GLU A 116 1.61 8.15 -6.67
CA GLU A 116 1.05 9.46 -6.27
C GLU A 116 1.50 9.87 -4.86
N LYS A 117 1.34 8.97 -3.87
CA LYS A 117 1.76 9.22 -2.48
C LYS A 117 3.25 9.54 -2.41
N ARG A 118 4.08 8.77 -3.13
CA ARG A 118 5.53 8.94 -3.18
C ARG A 118 5.94 10.33 -3.68
N MET A 119 5.26 10.85 -4.70
CA MET A 119 5.52 12.20 -5.21
C MET A 119 5.31 13.27 -4.12
N GLY A 120 4.17 13.25 -3.44
CA GLY A 120 3.90 14.27 -2.42
C GLY A 120 4.75 14.14 -1.18
N THR A 121 5.10 12.92 -0.77
CA THR A 121 6.07 12.72 0.33
C THR A 121 7.41 13.37 -0.02
N ARG A 122 7.89 13.21 -1.27
CA ARG A 122 9.13 13.84 -1.74
C ARG A 122 9.02 15.36 -1.79
N LEU A 123 7.89 15.91 -2.26
CA LEU A 123 7.67 17.36 -2.28
C LEU A 123 7.60 17.96 -0.87
N ARG A 124 6.95 17.29 0.08
CA ARG A 124 6.91 17.72 1.49
C ARG A 124 8.29 17.66 2.12
N ALA A 125 9.05 16.59 1.87
CA ALA A 125 10.43 16.46 2.34
C ALA A 125 11.32 17.57 1.77
N LEU A 126 11.17 17.90 0.47
CA LEU A 126 11.88 19.01 -0.15
C LEU A 126 11.52 20.36 0.49
N LYS A 127 10.23 20.61 0.72
CA LYS A 127 9.73 21.81 1.43
C LYS A 127 10.35 21.96 2.81
N LEU A 128 10.48 20.87 3.56
CA LEU A 128 11.12 20.85 4.87
C LEU A 128 12.63 21.07 4.78
N LYS A 129 13.31 20.40 3.85
CA LYS A 129 14.77 20.53 3.63
C LYS A 129 15.18 21.95 3.24
N LEU A 130 14.32 22.66 2.51
CA LEU A 130 14.55 24.04 2.07
C LEU A 130 13.90 25.07 2.99
N LYS A 131 13.37 24.67 4.14
CA LYS A 131 12.80 25.59 5.12
C LYS A 131 13.89 26.55 5.61
N GLY A 132 13.63 27.86 5.49
CA GLY A 132 14.59 28.91 5.87
C GLY A 132 15.58 29.30 4.78
N LYS A 133 15.74 28.50 3.71
CA LYS A 133 16.49 28.93 2.52
C LYS A 133 15.61 29.83 1.68
N LYS A 134 16.15 31.00 1.34
CA LYS A 134 15.54 31.93 0.41
C LYS A 134 15.91 31.53 -1.01
N LEU A 135 14.95 31.54 -1.91
CA LEU A 135 15.18 31.41 -3.35
C LEU A 135 15.76 32.74 -3.88
N GLU A 136 16.02 32.81 -5.19
CA GLU A 136 16.55 34.00 -5.85
C GLU A 136 15.68 35.25 -5.60
N ASP A 137 14.37 35.06 -5.45
CA ASP A 137 13.39 36.10 -5.14
C ASP A 137 13.35 36.50 -3.65
N LYS A 138 14.33 36.07 -2.85
CA LYS A 138 14.45 36.32 -1.40
C LYS A 138 13.28 35.77 -0.56
N LYS A 139 12.42 34.91 -1.11
CA LYS A 139 11.27 34.30 -0.41
C LYS A 139 11.48 32.79 -0.22
N SER A 140 10.73 32.19 0.70
CA SER A 140 10.77 30.75 0.99
C SER A 140 10.06 29.91 -0.06
N LEU A 141 10.46 28.65 -0.27
CA LEU A 141 9.77 27.73 -1.21
C LEU A 141 8.27 27.56 -0.92
N GLY A 142 7.90 27.50 0.36
CA GLY A 142 6.51 27.42 0.80
C GLY A 142 5.88 28.79 1.03
N GLY A 143 4.55 28.81 1.20
CA GLY A 143 3.78 30.01 1.53
C GLY A 143 2.52 30.17 0.68
N ARG A 144 1.86 31.32 0.83
CA ARG A 144 0.72 31.71 -0.01
C ARG A 144 1.19 31.86 -1.46
N ASN A 145 0.42 31.30 -2.39
CA ASN A 145 0.75 31.24 -3.82
C ASN A 145 2.12 30.58 -4.11
N ARG A 146 2.57 29.64 -3.28
CA ARG A 146 3.78 28.84 -3.53
C ARG A 146 3.52 27.37 -3.21
N LEU A 147 4.58 26.57 -3.05
CA LEU A 147 4.48 25.15 -2.73
C LEU A 147 4.01 24.92 -1.28
N ASN A 148 2.70 25.01 -1.07
CA ASN A 148 2.03 24.64 0.19
C ASN A 148 1.42 23.23 0.11
N ASP A 149 0.88 22.71 1.22
CA ASP A 149 0.39 21.34 1.27
C ASP A 149 -0.81 21.10 0.33
N ALA A 150 -1.69 22.08 0.17
CA ALA A 150 -2.82 21.99 -0.77
C ALA A 150 -2.36 21.93 -2.23
N GLU A 151 -1.33 22.69 -2.62
CA GLU A 151 -0.74 22.56 -3.96
C GLU A 151 -0.01 21.23 -4.15
N ILE A 152 0.65 20.71 -3.10
CA ILE A 152 1.25 19.37 -3.16
C ILE A 152 0.16 18.31 -3.38
N ASP A 153 -0.97 18.38 -2.68
CA ASP A 153 -2.09 17.44 -2.85
C ASP A 153 -2.65 17.49 -4.27
N LYS A 154 -2.79 18.69 -4.85
CA LYS A 154 -3.20 18.85 -6.26
C LYS A 154 -2.20 18.22 -7.21
N LEU A 155 -0.90 18.49 -7.03
CA LEU A 155 0.17 17.90 -7.84
C LEU A 155 0.17 16.37 -7.77
N GLN A 156 -0.02 15.79 -6.58
CA GLN A 156 -0.15 14.34 -6.42
C GLN A 156 -1.32 13.78 -7.23
N ARG A 157 -2.49 14.40 -7.11
CA ARG A 157 -3.70 13.96 -7.82
C ARG A 157 -3.54 14.08 -9.34
N TYR A 158 -2.98 15.17 -9.83
CA TYR A 158 -2.75 15.36 -11.28
C TYR A 158 -1.72 14.39 -11.83
N TYR A 159 -0.65 14.12 -11.09
CA TYR A 159 0.34 13.13 -11.49
C TYR A 159 -0.27 11.73 -11.65
N GLY A 160 -1.09 11.32 -10.69
CA GLY A 160 -1.86 10.08 -10.77
C GLY A 160 -2.84 10.02 -11.94
N LEU A 161 -3.55 11.13 -12.17
CA LEU A 161 -4.48 11.25 -13.28
C LEU A 161 -3.77 11.17 -14.64
N ALA A 162 -2.62 11.82 -14.78
CA ALA A 162 -1.81 11.76 -16.00
C ALA A 162 -1.35 10.33 -16.31
N ILE A 163 -0.97 9.55 -15.28
CA ILE A 163 -0.63 8.14 -15.44
C ILE A 163 -1.86 7.33 -15.86
N ARG A 164 -2.98 7.44 -15.13
CA ARG A 164 -4.21 6.68 -15.42
C ARG A 164 -4.76 6.95 -16.81
N ASN A 165 -4.85 8.22 -17.20
CA ASN A 165 -5.45 8.64 -18.48
C ASN A 165 -4.59 8.29 -19.71
N ASN A 166 -3.30 7.97 -19.50
CA ASN A 166 -2.38 7.62 -20.57
C ASN A 166 -1.82 6.19 -20.39
N SER A 167 -2.58 5.33 -19.73
CA SER A 167 -2.23 3.91 -19.54
C SER A 167 -2.01 3.25 -20.90
N GLY A 168 -0.87 2.57 -21.07
CA GLY A 168 -0.50 1.94 -22.35
C GLY A 168 0.24 2.84 -23.35
N ASN A 169 0.36 4.15 -23.10
CA ASN A 169 1.13 5.06 -23.96
C ASN A 169 2.15 5.87 -23.13
N LEU A 170 3.41 5.38 -23.11
CA LEU A 170 4.49 6.01 -22.34
C LEU A 170 4.82 7.43 -22.81
N SER A 171 4.74 7.69 -24.12
CA SER A 171 5.05 9.01 -24.67
C SER A 171 4.02 10.03 -24.23
N ALA A 172 2.73 9.73 -24.42
CA ALA A 172 1.62 10.59 -24.00
C ALA A 172 1.62 10.79 -22.47
N MET A 173 1.92 9.75 -21.70
CA MET A 173 2.05 9.83 -20.24
C MET A 173 3.13 10.83 -19.81
N LYS A 174 4.33 10.73 -20.39
CA LYS A 174 5.42 11.68 -20.10
C LYS A 174 5.00 13.10 -20.46
N GLN A 175 4.38 13.30 -21.62
CA GLN A 175 3.90 14.62 -22.05
C GLN A 175 2.87 15.19 -21.06
N ALA A 176 1.87 14.41 -20.64
CA ALA A 176 0.84 14.85 -19.70
C ALA A 176 1.41 15.20 -18.30
N ILE A 177 2.39 14.43 -17.82
CA ILE A 177 3.10 14.71 -16.56
C ILE A 177 3.84 16.05 -16.66
N TRP A 178 4.61 16.27 -17.73
CA TRP A 178 5.35 17.52 -17.93
C TRP A 178 4.41 18.71 -18.15
N ALA A 179 3.31 18.54 -18.88
CA ALA A 179 2.30 19.57 -19.06
C ALA A 179 1.74 20.05 -17.71
N THR A 180 1.48 19.12 -16.77
CA THR A 180 1.04 19.44 -15.40
C THR A 180 2.07 20.31 -14.68
N PHE A 181 3.35 19.97 -14.79
CA PHE A 181 4.44 20.73 -14.17
C PHE A 181 4.52 22.15 -14.74
N PHE A 182 4.58 22.29 -16.07
CA PHE A 182 4.71 23.58 -16.73
C PHE A 182 3.52 24.51 -16.48
N HIS A 183 2.30 23.95 -16.52
CA HIS A 183 1.08 24.72 -16.22
C HIS A 183 1.11 25.29 -14.81
N LYS A 184 1.63 24.53 -13.84
CA LYS A 184 1.75 24.98 -12.45
C LYS A 184 2.86 25.99 -12.24
N THR A 185 3.99 25.85 -12.92
CA THR A 185 5.07 26.84 -12.85
C THR A 185 4.71 28.17 -13.51
N GLN A 186 3.75 28.20 -14.45
CA GLN A 186 3.26 29.44 -15.06
C GLN A 186 2.22 30.18 -14.20
N GLN A 187 1.64 29.52 -13.19
CA GLN A 187 0.60 30.07 -12.31
C GLN A 187 1.12 30.54 -10.93
N ILE A 188 2.39 30.31 -10.63
CA ILE A 188 3.06 30.59 -9.35
C ILE A 188 4.10 31.68 -9.57
#